data_AF-A0A645HKF7-F1
#
_entry.id   AF-A0A645HKF7-F1
#
_cell.length_a   1.000
_cell.length_b   1.000
_cell.length_c   1.000
_cell.angle_alpha   90.00
_cell.angle_beta   90.00
_cell.angle_gamma   90.00
#
_symmetry.space_group_name_H-M   'P 1'
#
loop_
_entity.id
_entity.type
_entity.pdbx_description
1 polymer ?
#
loop_
_entity_poly.entity_id
_entity_poly.type
_entity_poly.pdbx_seq_one_letter_code
_entity_poly.pdbx_strand_id
1 'polypeptide(L)'
;MLVVEDLQCNDAHAQLAAFISEVDKLYLTVDLDVLPVGEMPAVSAPAALGVPLATLLKLIEPVCRSGKLQAVDVVEFNPRFDNDGRSARVAARLGWQIAHWWH
;
A
#
# COMPACT_ATOMS: atom_id res chain seq x y z
N MET A 1 9.34 12.04 -5.14
CA MET A 1 8.01 11.44 -5.36
C MET A 1 8.15 10.52 -6.56
N LEU A 2 7.89 9.23 -6.39
CA LEU A 2 7.89 8.22 -7.46
C LEU A 2 6.44 7.88 -7.81
N VAL A 3 6.13 7.75 -9.09
CA VAL A 3 4.81 7.31 -9.58
C VAL A 3 5.02 5.98 -10.30
N VAL A 4 4.26 4.96 -9.87
CA VAL A 4 4.19 3.65 -10.52
C VAL A 4 2.78 3.48 -11.06
N GLU A 5 2.63 3.28 -12.37
CA GLU A 5 1.33 3.11 -13.02
C GLU A 5 0.86 1.65 -13.02
N ASP A 6 -0.44 1.47 -12.79
CA ASP A 6 -1.11 0.17 -12.62
C ASP A 6 -0.97 -0.78 -13.84
N LEU A 7 -0.88 -0.21 -15.04
CA LEU A 7 -0.86 -0.97 -16.30
C LEU A 7 0.52 -1.53 -16.67
N GLN A 8 1.60 -1.07 -16.03
CA GLN A 8 2.99 -1.46 -16.33
C GLN A 8 3.87 -1.54 -15.07
N CYS A 9 3.57 -2.50 -14.19
CA CYS A 9 4.29 -2.68 -12.92
C CYS A 9 5.65 -3.43 -13.05
N ASN A 10 6.07 -3.84 -14.25
CA ASN A 10 7.24 -4.70 -14.42
C ASN A 10 8.54 -4.05 -13.92
N ASP A 11 8.66 -2.73 -14.06
CA ASP A 11 9.85 -1.98 -13.65
C ASP A 11 9.70 -1.32 -12.27
N ALA A 12 8.53 -1.48 -11.63
CA ALA A 12 8.20 -0.80 -10.37
C ALA A 12 9.23 -1.09 -9.27
N HIS A 13 9.69 -2.34 -9.16
CA HIS A 13 10.71 -2.72 -8.20
C HIS A 13 12.05 -2.04 -8.46
N ALA A 14 12.48 -1.94 -9.71
CA ALA A 14 13.74 -1.30 -10.07
C ALA A 14 13.70 0.21 -9.81
N GLN A 15 12.60 0.86 -10.19
CA GLN A 15 12.37 2.28 -9.93
C GLN A 15 12.33 2.57 -8.42
N LEU A 16 11.65 1.72 -7.65
CA LEU A 16 11.55 1.87 -6.21
C LEU A 16 12.90 1.66 -5.52
N ALA A 17 13.68 0.68 -5.95
CA ALA A 17 15.04 0.46 -5.43
C ALA A 17 15.95 1.67 -5.71
N ALA A 18 15.90 2.22 -6.93
CA ALA A 18 16.64 3.43 -7.28
C ALA A 18 16.21 4.61 -6.38
N PHE A 19 14.90 4.84 -6.25
CA PHE A 19 14.36 5.90 -5.40
C PHE A 19 14.78 5.75 -3.92
N ILE A 20 14.68 4.54 -3.37
CA ILE A 20 15.12 4.24 -1.98
C ILE A 20 16.62 4.54 -1.82
N SER A 21 17.44 4.30 -2.85
CA SER A 21 18.89 4.54 -2.77
C SER A 21 19.24 6.03 -2.70
N GLU A 22 18.43 6.89 -3.31
CA GLU A 22 18.68 8.33 -3.45
C GLU A 22 18.23 9.18 -2.25
N VAL A 23 17.42 8.62 -1.35
CA VAL A 23 16.84 9.37 -0.22
C VAL A 23 17.41 8.89 1.12
N ASP A 24 17.47 9.78 2.11
CA ASP A 24 17.89 9.43 3.48
C ASP A 24 16.74 8.89 4.34
N LYS A 25 15.53 9.37 4.06
CA LYS A 25 14.32 9.08 4.84
C LYS A 25 13.15 8.82 3.91
N LEU A 26 12.28 7.92 4.33
CA LEU A 26 11.06 7.54 3.61
C LEU A 26 9.82 7.80 4.46
N TYR A 27 8.79 8.28 3.78
CA TYR A 27 7.42 8.36 4.27
C TYR A 27 6.55 7.56 3.31
N LEU A 28 5.75 6.63 3.83
CA LEU A 28 4.86 5.80 3.03
C LEU A 28 3.41 6.15 3.39
N THR A 29 2.65 6.60 2.39
CA THR A 29 1.20 6.72 2.49
C THR A 29 0.55 5.68 1.62
N VAL A 30 -0.43 4.96 2.17
CA VAL A 30 -1.25 4.00 1.42
C VAL A 30 -2.70 4.43 1.46
N ASP A 31 -3.19 4.88 0.30
CA ASP A 31 -4.61 5.03 0.07
C ASP A 31 -5.24 3.65 -0.16
N LEU A 32 -6.25 3.29 0.61
CA LEU A 32 -6.92 2.00 0.47
C LEU A 32 -7.77 1.91 -0.80
N ASP A 33 -8.11 3.04 -1.43
CA ASP A 33 -8.86 3.05 -2.69
C ASP A 33 -8.06 2.51 -3.89
N VAL A 34 -6.74 2.35 -3.73
CA VAL A 34 -5.86 1.68 -4.71
C VAL A 34 -6.20 0.20 -4.87
N LEU A 35 -6.79 -0.43 -3.85
CA LEU A 35 -7.10 -1.85 -3.86
C LEU A 35 -8.37 -2.12 -4.68
N PRO A 36 -8.47 -3.27 -5.37
CA PRO A 36 -9.68 -3.65 -6.10
C PRO A 36 -10.91 -3.63 -5.17
N VAL A 37 -12.06 -3.20 -5.70
CA VAL A 37 -13.36 -3.19 -5.00
C VAL A 37 -13.74 -4.57 -4.42
N GLY A 38 -13.25 -5.66 -5.01
CA GLY A 38 -13.44 -7.01 -4.49
C GLY A 38 -12.73 -7.28 -3.16
N GLU A 39 -11.61 -6.61 -2.91
CA GLU A 39 -10.81 -6.71 -1.69
C GLU A 39 -11.09 -5.56 -0.70
N MET A 40 -11.30 -4.35 -1.22
CA MET A 40 -11.50 -3.13 -0.42
C MET A 40 -12.71 -2.33 -0.92
N PRO A 41 -13.93 -2.78 -0.62
CA PRO A 41 -15.15 -2.02 -0.92
C PRO A 41 -15.36 -0.83 0.01
N ALA A 42 -14.68 -0.81 1.17
CA ALA A 42 -14.95 0.15 2.24
C ALA A 42 -14.13 1.45 2.10
N VAL A 43 -14.32 2.14 0.98
CA VAL A 43 -13.64 3.40 0.62
C VAL A 43 -14.63 4.35 -0.05
N SER A 44 -14.25 5.62 -0.18
CA SER A 44 -15.10 6.63 -0.82
C SER A 44 -15.20 6.47 -2.34
N ALA A 45 -14.14 5.97 -2.99
CA ALA A 45 -14.06 5.79 -4.45
C ALA A 45 -13.48 4.41 -4.83
N PRO A 46 -14.27 3.32 -4.80
CA PRO A 46 -13.74 1.97 -5.03
C PRO A 46 -13.16 1.78 -6.43
N ALA A 47 -11.92 1.26 -6.53
CA ALA A 47 -11.28 0.97 -7.81
C ALA A 47 -11.86 -0.29 -8.47
N ALA A 48 -12.20 -0.19 -9.76
CA ALA A 48 -12.74 -1.33 -10.52
C ALA A 48 -11.70 -2.42 -10.83
N LEU A 49 -10.43 -2.03 -11.03
CA LEU A 49 -9.31 -2.95 -11.27
C LEU A 49 -8.34 -2.93 -10.10
N GLY A 50 -7.74 -1.78 -9.80
CA GLY A 50 -6.83 -1.57 -8.68
C GLY A 50 -5.60 -2.49 -8.66
N VAL A 51 -4.78 -2.32 -7.62
CA VAL A 51 -3.63 -3.18 -7.31
C VAL A 51 -4.07 -4.22 -6.28
N PRO A 52 -4.03 -5.53 -6.56
CA PRO A 52 -4.32 -6.55 -5.56
C PRO A 52 -3.40 -6.43 -4.34
N LEU A 53 -3.92 -6.67 -3.14
CA LEU A 53 -3.16 -6.52 -1.88
C LEU A 53 -1.85 -7.30 -1.91
N ALA A 54 -1.85 -8.52 -2.46
CA ALA A 54 -0.66 -9.34 -2.58
C ALA A 54 0.44 -8.69 -3.44
N THR A 55 0.05 -7.95 -4.49
CA THR A 55 0.98 -7.19 -5.33
C THR A 55 1.47 -5.95 -4.60
N LEU A 56 0.57 -5.19 -3.97
CA LEU A 56 0.92 -4.01 -3.17
C LEU A 56 1.94 -4.36 -2.06
N LEU A 57 1.70 -5.46 -1.35
CA LEU A 57 2.60 -5.94 -0.29
C LEU A 57 4.01 -6.24 -0.82
N LYS A 58 4.13 -6.87 -2.00
CA LYS A 58 5.44 -7.10 -2.63
C LYS A 58 6.13 -5.79 -2.97
N LEU A 59 5.39 -4.82 -3.50
CA LEU A 59 5.91 -3.52 -3.89
C LEU A 59 6.43 -2.73 -2.68
N ILE A 60 5.70 -2.70 -1.58
CA ILE A 60 6.08 -1.89 -0.41
C ILE A 60 7.08 -2.59 0.54
N GLU A 61 7.32 -3.90 0.39
CA GLU A 61 8.25 -4.63 1.25
C GLU A 61 9.66 -4.01 1.27
N PRO A 62 10.31 -3.67 0.14
CA PRO A 62 11.62 -3.01 0.13
C PRO A 62 11.60 -1.64 0.83
N VAL A 63 10.50 -0.90 0.75
CA VAL A 63 10.33 0.39 1.43
C VAL A 63 10.33 0.19 2.93
N CYS A 64 9.54 -0.76 3.42
CA CYS A 64 9.41 -1.07 4.85
C CYS A 64 10.72 -1.61 5.44
N ARG A 65 11.46 -2.42 4.67
CA ARG A 65 12.73 -3.03 5.09
C ARG A 65 13.96 -2.15 4.85
N SER A 66 13.80 -0.95 4.29
CA SER A 66 14.93 -0.09 3.91
C SER A 66 15.78 0.41 5.08
N GLY A 67 15.26 0.36 6.31
CA GLY A 67 15.82 1.06 7.47
C GLY A 67 15.71 2.59 7.40
N LYS A 68 15.08 3.12 6.34
CA LYS A 68 14.90 4.57 6.10
C LYS A 68 13.48 5.03 6.39
N LEU A 69 12.52 4.12 6.60
CA LEU A 69 11.13 4.44 6.86
C LEU A 69 10.93 5.14 8.21
N GLN A 70 10.33 6.33 8.19
CA GLN A 70 10.16 7.19 9.38
C GLN A 70 8.70 7.28 9.84
N ALA A 71 7.75 7.17 8.92
CA ALA A 71 6.33 7.25 9.22
C ALA A 71 5.51 6.55 8.13
N VAL A 72 4.34 6.05 8.52
CA VAL A 72 3.36 5.43 7.65
C VAL A 72 1.95 5.88 8.04
N ASP A 73 1.12 6.18 7.05
CA ASP A 73 -0.34 6.25 7.20
C ASP A 73 -1.06 5.32 6.20
N VAL A 74 -2.21 4.82 6.65
CA VAL A 74 -3.16 4.04 5.85
C VAL A 74 -4.47 4.80 5.89
N VAL A 75 -4.93 5.29 4.74
CA VAL A 75 -6.00 6.29 4.63
C VAL A 75 -7.22 5.76 3.84
N GLU A 76 -8.26 6.59 3.73
CA GLU A 76 -9.52 6.32 3.01
C GLU A 76 -10.37 5.13 3.48
N PHE A 77 -10.02 4.48 4.60
CA PHE A 77 -10.93 3.51 5.21
C PHE A 77 -12.25 4.17 5.60
N ASN A 78 -13.36 3.65 5.08
CA ASN A 78 -14.71 4.17 5.31
C ASN A 78 -15.60 3.07 5.93
N PRO A 79 -15.79 3.07 7.28
CA PRO A 79 -16.57 2.05 7.98
C PRO A 79 -18.03 1.92 7.51
N ARG A 80 -18.60 2.96 6.89
CA ARG A 80 -19.99 2.95 6.40
C ARG A 80 -20.22 1.91 5.30
N PHE A 81 -19.15 1.51 4.61
CA PHE A 81 -19.17 0.56 3.51
C PHE A 81 -18.59 -0.81 3.91
N ASP A 82 -18.28 -1.04 5.20
CA ASP A 82 -17.70 -2.28 5.70
C ASP A 82 -18.69 -3.14 6.49
N ASN A 83 -19.70 -3.68 5.81
CA ASN A 83 -20.84 -4.34 6.45
C ASN A 83 -20.50 -5.58 7.30
N ASP A 84 -19.40 -6.28 7.03
CA ASP A 84 -19.01 -7.54 7.68
C ASP A 84 -17.57 -7.51 8.26
N GLY A 85 -16.99 -6.32 8.34
CA GLY A 85 -15.63 -6.10 8.82
C GLY A 85 -14.53 -6.66 7.92
N ARG A 86 -14.84 -7.13 6.70
CA ARG A 86 -13.84 -7.73 5.80
C ARG A 86 -12.78 -6.72 5.39
N SER A 87 -13.18 -5.48 5.17
CA SER A 87 -12.30 -4.42 4.70
C SER A 87 -11.41 -3.94 5.84
N ALA A 88 -11.95 -3.85 7.07
CA ALA A 88 -11.15 -3.62 8.27
C ALA A 88 -10.09 -4.72 8.47
N ARG A 89 -10.41 -5.99 8.23
CA ARG A 89 -9.43 -7.10 8.30
C ARG A 89 -8.33 -6.97 7.24
N VAL A 90 -8.67 -6.52 6.03
CA VAL A 90 -7.71 -6.25 4.96
C VAL A 90 -6.76 -5.10 5.36
N ALA A 91 -7.31 -3.97 5.82
CA ALA A 91 -6.52 -2.84 6.30
C ALA A 91 -5.63 -3.22 7.50
N ALA A 92 -6.16 -3.99 8.45
CA ALA A 92 -5.41 -4.49 9.59
C ALA A 92 -4.28 -5.44 9.16
N ARG A 93 -4.52 -6.29 8.16
CA ARG A 93 -3.47 -7.18 7.60
C ARG A 93 -2.35 -6.37 6.96
N LEU A 94 -2.69 -5.35 6.17
CA LEU A 94 -1.71 -4.43 5.58
C LEU A 94 -0.88 -3.74 6.68
N GLY A 95 -1.54 -3.12 7.66
CA GLY A 95 -0.87 -2.43 8.75
C GLY A 95 0.04 -3.35 9.57
N TRP A 96 -0.43 -4.56 9.89
CA TRP A 96 0.39 -5.57 10.58
C TRP A 96 1.63 -5.96 9.77
N GLN A 97 1.48 -6.16 8.45
CA GLN A 97 2.60 -6.55 7.60
C GLN A 97 3.67 -5.45 7.51
N ILE A 98 3.24 -4.19 7.39
CA ILE A 98 4.12 -3.03 7.43
C ILE A 98 4.88 -2.98 8.76
N ALA A 99 4.16 -3.05 9.89
CA ALA A 99 4.77 -3.04 11.22
C ALA A 99 5.74 -4.21 11.45
N HIS A 100 5.46 -5.37 10.85
CA HIS A 100 6.33 -6.55 10.94
C HIS A 100 7.65 -6.37 10.16
N TRP A 101 7.63 -5.63 9.05
CA TRP A 101 8.81 -5.36 8.23
C TRP A 101 9.61 -4.13 8.65
N TRP A 102 8.98 -3.23 9.40
CA TRP A 102 9.58 -2.00 9.86
C TRP A 102 10.52 -2.28 11.04
N HIS A 103 11.82 -2.28 10.73
CA HIS A 103 12.92 -2.46 11.68
C HIS A 103 13.66 -1.15 11.92
#